data_AF-R7LAG0-F1
#
_entry.id   AF-R7LAG0-F1
#
_cell.length_a   1.000
_cell.length_b   1.000
_cell.length_c   1.000
_cell.angle_alpha   90.00
_cell.angle_beta   90.00
_cell.angle_gamma   90.00
#
_symmetry.space_group_name_H-M   'P 1'
#
loop_
_entity.id
_entity.type
_entity.pdbx_description
1 polymer ?
#
loop_
_entity_poly.entity_id
_entity_poly.type
_entity_poly.pdbx_seq_one_letter_code
_entity_poly.pdbx_strand_id
1 'polypeptide(L)'
;MANKLFLATSMFLASSFCQVLAYTFMFTAHNRGEAVIANSSGEIFLKISAKHPQSADISADGSRIFISEIDGAKMCDTNTGKTLWKYTCPSIIWDGDESQVKKGETVRLENPVAQILGDGKFLVGNEGKSVLLEIDDKSNILKAIKSESLKKVKHGEFRLASKTRAGTYLFPLLSSNLLTEYDSNGKQILRIDTGTGVVGALRLDDGNILAAGFFGVAIFNREGEKVWDFSSKEIQKAIESASEIILCDVKILPNGNYLCTTYAGENVPDIIEISKDKKIVKKFDFPEYTHLSGLKILTDNQAEYIKKSRN
;
A
#
# COMPACT_ATOMS: atom_id res chain seq x y z
N MET A 1 56.63 40.42 31.98
CA MET A 1 55.62 40.19 30.92
C MET A 1 55.35 38.71 30.85
N ALA A 2 54.19 38.26 31.34
CA ALA A 2 53.80 36.85 31.32
C ALA A 2 52.58 36.73 30.38
N ASN A 3 52.75 36.08 29.23
CA ASN A 3 51.64 35.73 28.35
C ASN A 3 51.16 34.32 28.70
N LYS A 4 49.97 34.24 29.31
CA LYS A 4 49.20 32.99 29.42
C LYS A 4 48.40 32.81 28.14
N LEU A 5 48.69 31.74 27.41
CA LEU A 5 47.88 31.28 26.29
C LEU A 5 46.71 30.46 26.85
N PHE A 6 45.48 30.96 26.74
CA PHE A 6 44.27 30.20 27.04
C PHE A 6 43.88 29.40 25.80
N LEU A 7 44.00 28.07 25.86
CA LEU A 7 43.30 27.18 24.94
C LEU A 7 41.84 27.07 25.40
N ALA A 8 40.92 27.64 24.62
CA ALA A 8 39.50 27.36 24.75
C ALA A 8 39.18 26.10 23.93
N THR A 9 39.01 24.97 24.59
CA THR A 9 38.51 23.74 23.98
C THR A 9 37.01 23.92 23.72
N SER A 10 36.62 24.15 22.46
CA SER A 10 35.21 24.16 22.08
C SER A 10 34.67 22.72 22.10
N MET A 11 33.90 22.41 23.14
CA MET A 11 33.18 21.15 23.26
C MET A 11 31.94 21.24 22.34
N PHE A 12 32.02 20.67 21.13
CA PHE A 12 30.85 20.47 20.29
C PHE A 12 29.99 19.36 20.93
N LEU A 13 28.95 19.76 21.68
CA LEU A 13 27.84 18.86 21.96
C LEU A 13 27.10 18.62 20.64
N ALA A 14 27.30 17.44 20.04
CA ALA A 14 26.42 16.94 19.02
C ALA A 14 25.08 16.57 19.69
N SER A 15 24.17 17.53 19.79
CA SER A 15 22.77 17.24 20.07
C SER A 15 22.19 16.53 18.84
N SER A 16 22.07 15.21 18.94
CA SER A 16 21.29 14.43 17.99
C SER A 16 19.82 14.82 18.17
N PHE A 17 19.41 15.92 17.54
CA PHE A 17 18.00 16.23 17.35
C PHE A 17 17.42 15.10 16.50
N CYS A 18 16.75 14.15 17.16
CA CYS A 18 15.84 13.23 16.51
C CYS A 18 14.70 14.08 15.98
N GLN A 19 14.87 14.60 14.76
CA GLN A 19 13.84 15.35 14.07
C GLN A 19 12.70 14.35 13.83
N VAL A 20 11.62 14.47 14.60
CA VAL A 20 10.42 13.66 14.38
C VAL A 20 9.97 13.99 12.96
N LEU A 21 10.15 13.06 12.04
CA LEU A 21 9.69 13.24 10.67
C LEU A 21 8.15 13.36 10.71
N ALA A 22 7.66 14.53 10.34
CA ALA A 22 6.24 14.82 10.24
C ALA A 22 5.76 14.33 8.87
N TYR A 23 5.13 13.16 8.85
CA TYR A 23 4.62 12.59 7.62
C TYR A 23 3.19 13.07 7.35
N THR A 24 2.86 13.24 6.07
CA THR A 24 1.48 13.30 5.61
C THR A 24 1.20 11.99 4.87
N PHE A 25 0.21 11.25 5.35
CA PHE A 25 -0.19 9.96 4.81
C PHE A 25 -1.42 10.14 3.94
N MET A 26 -1.52 9.32 2.91
CA MET A 26 -2.79 8.92 2.35
C MET A 26 -3.01 7.44 2.67
N PHE A 27 -4.19 7.09 3.13
CA PHE A 27 -4.57 5.70 3.38
C PHE A 27 -6.00 5.42 2.92
N THR A 28 -6.32 4.15 2.71
CA THR A 28 -7.71 3.71 2.54
C THR A 28 -8.19 2.97 3.78
N ALA A 29 -9.44 3.22 4.18
CA ALA A 29 -10.06 2.61 5.35
C ALA A 29 -11.39 1.96 4.98
N HIS A 30 -11.52 0.66 5.24
CA HIS A 30 -12.71 -0.10 4.84
C HIS A 30 -13.93 0.19 5.71
N ASN A 31 -13.73 0.42 7.02
CA ASN A 31 -14.84 0.61 7.95
C ASN A 31 -15.71 1.83 7.59
N ARG A 32 -15.10 2.87 7.03
CA ARG A 32 -15.79 4.08 6.54
C ARG A 32 -16.00 4.09 5.03
N GLY A 33 -15.29 3.24 4.29
CA GLY A 33 -15.29 3.28 2.83
C GLY A 33 -14.71 4.61 2.33
N GLU A 34 -13.50 4.97 2.76
CA GLU A 34 -12.88 6.26 2.45
C GLU A 34 -11.42 6.13 2.04
N ALA A 35 -10.98 7.02 1.15
CA ALA A 35 -9.58 7.41 1.04
C ALA A 35 -9.38 8.72 1.83
N VAL A 36 -8.36 8.74 2.68
CA VAL A 36 -8.12 9.80 3.66
C VAL A 36 -6.71 10.33 3.51
N ILE A 37 -6.53 11.64 3.66
CA ILE A 37 -5.20 12.27 3.79
C ILE A 37 -5.12 12.91 5.18
N ALA A 38 -4.11 12.53 5.96
CA ALA A 38 -3.92 13.01 7.32
C ALA A 38 -2.43 13.17 7.67
N ASN A 39 -2.09 14.00 8.64
CA ASN A 39 -0.72 14.08 9.17
C ASN A 39 -0.46 13.08 10.30
N SER A 40 0.81 13.00 10.71
CA SER A 40 1.28 12.18 11.82
C SER A 40 0.72 12.54 13.21
N SER A 41 0.03 13.66 13.36
CA SER A 41 -0.68 14.03 14.59
C SER A 41 -2.17 13.66 14.55
N GLY A 42 -2.67 13.06 13.46
CA GLY A 42 -4.06 12.67 13.31
C GLY A 42 -4.98 13.74 12.72
N GLU A 43 -4.44 14.90 12.31
CA GLU A 43 -5.23 15.93 11.64
C GLU A 43 -5.56 15.48 10.21
N ILE A 44 -6.84 15.55 9.84
CA ILE A 44 -7.35 15.08 8.55
C ILE A 44 -7.56 16.26 7.62
N PHE A 45 -6.97 16.20 6.42
CA PHE A 45 -7.06 17.26 5.39
C PHE A 45 -8.02 16.92 4.24
N LEU A 46 -8.23 15.62 3.98
CA LEU A 46 -9.09 15.15 2.89
C LEU A 46 -9.77 13.85 3.29
N LYS A 47 -11.07 13.74 2.95
CA LYS A 47 -11.85 12.50 2.99
C LYS A 47 -12.61 12.39 1.67
N ILE A 48 -12.49 11.25 0.98
CA ILE A 48 -13.29 10.95 -0.21
C ILE A 48 -13.86 9.55 -0.05
N SER A 49 -15.20 9.46 -0.01
CA SER A 49 -15.90 8.18 0.06
C SER A 49 -15.65 7.36 -1.21
N ALA A 50 -15.50 6.05 -1.07
CA ALA A 50 -15.33 5.06 -2.13
C ALA A 50 -15.91 3.72 -1.69
N LYS A 51 -16.43 2.93 -2.64
CA LYS A 51 -17.04 1.64 -2.30
C LYS A 51 -15.95 0.61 -1.99
N HIS A 52 -15.69 0.37 -0.70
CA HIS A 52 -14.75 -0.64 -0.20
C HIS A 52 -13.31 -0.50 -0.78
N PRO A 53 -12.64 0.65 -0.52
CA PRO A 53 -11.38 0.99 -1.17
C PRO A 53 -10.18 0.25 -0.58
N GLN A 54 -9.44 -0.47 -1.42
CA GLN A 54 -8.24 -1.24 -1.02
C GLN A 54 -6.95 -0.45 -1.22
N SER A 55 -6.89 0.38 -2.26
CA SER A 55 -5.76 1.22 -2.62
C SER A 55 -6.20 2.57 -3.18
N ALA A 56 -5.32 3.55 -3.07
CA ALA A 56 -5.45 4.85 -3.70
C ALA A 56 -4.07 5.39 -4.10
N ASP A 57 -4.05 6.25 -5.11
CA ASP A 57 -2.87 7.00 -5.53
C ASP A 57 -3.21 8.48 -5.76
N ILE A 58 -2.24 9.37 -5.62
CA ILE A 58 -2.42 10.82 -5.78
C ILE A 58 -1.45 11.34 -6.84
N SER A 59 -1.94 12.24 -7.70
CA SER A 59 -1.17 12.82 -8.80
C SER A 59 0.03 13.61 -8.27
N ALA A 60 1.07 13.76 -9.10
CA ALA A 60 2.31 14.43 -8.70
C ALA A 60 2.10 15.89 -8.24
N ASP A 61 1.11 16.57 -8.80
CA ASP A 61 0.69 17.94 -8.46
C ASP A 61 -0.31 18.00 -7.29
N GLY A 62 -0.76 16.86 -6.76
CA GLY A 62 -1.74 16.78 -5.67
C GLY A 62 -3.19 17.09 -6.07
N SER A 63 -3.46 17.46 -7.33
CA SER A 63 -4.78 17.93 -7.78
C SER A 63 -5.83 16.83 -7.92
N ARG A 64 -5.38 15.57 -8.04
CA ARG A 64 -6.24 14.43 -8.33
C ARG A 64 -5.85 13.20 -7.51
N ILE A 65 -6.85 12.42 -7.15
CA ILE A 65 -6.69 11.17 -6.42
C ILE A 65 -7.45 10.06 -7.14
N PHE A 66 -6.76 8.96 -7.40
CA PHE A 66 -7.29 7.75 -8.02
C PHE A 66 -7.55 6.71 -6.94
N ILE A 67 -8.79 6.26 -6.79
CA ILE A 67 -9.20 5.40 -5.67
C ILE A 67 -9.82 4.13 -6.24
N SER A 68 -9.40 2.97 -5.74
CA SER A 68 -10.03 1.69 -6.07
C SER A 68 -11.43 1.62 -5.43
N GLU A 69 -12.36 0.98 -6.13
CA GLU A 69 -13.67 0.58 -5.63
C GLU A 69 -13.79 -0.93 -5.87
N ILE A 70 -14.53 -1.67 -5.04
CA ILE A 70 -14.65 -3.13 -5.19
C ILE A 70 -15.05 -3.55 -6.60
N ASP A 71 -15.82 -2.74 -7.33
CA ASP A 71 -16.28 -2.99 -8.70
C ASP A 71 -15.62 -2.11 -9.77
N GLY A 72 -14.49 -1.46 -9.46
CA GLY A 72 -13.78 -0.61 -10.42
C GLY A 72 -12.83 0.38 -9.77
N ALA A 73 -12.73 1.59 -10.33
CA ALA A 73 -11.95 2.67 -9.73
C ALA A 73 -12.52 4.01 -10.16
N LYS A 74 -12.14 5.08 -9.45
CA LYS A 74 -12.54 6.43 -9.82
C LYS A 74 -11.40 7.41 -9.63
N MET A 75 -11.35 8.38 -10.55
CA MET A 75 -10.52 9.56 -10.38
C MET A 75 -11.36 10.68 -9.81
N CYS A 76 -10.88 11.31 -8.75
CA CYS A 76 -11.52 12.46 -8.13
C CYS A 76 -10.60 13.68 -8.15
N ASP A 77 -11.20 14.86 -8.24
CA ASP A 77 -10.54 16.13 -7.95
C ASP A 77 -10.38 16.27 -6.42
N THR A 78 -9.17 16.59 -5.95
CA THR A 78 -8.89 16.63 -4.51
C THR A 78 -9.49 17.85 -3.81
N ASN A 79 -9.73 18.95 -4.53
CA ASN A 79 -10.29 20.16 -3.93
C ASN A 79 -11.79 20.00 -3.68
N THR A 80 -12.52 19.44 -4.64
CA THR A 80 -13.98 19.33 -4.63
C THR A 80 -14.48 17.96 -4.22
N GLY A 81 -13.64 16.93 -4.26
CA GLY A 81 -14.05 15.52 -4.09
C GLY A 81 -14.86 14.97 -5.28
N LYS A 82 -15.12 15.78 -6.31
CA LYS A 82 -15.95 15.39 -7.46
C LYS A 82 -15.26 14.28 -8.26
N THR A 83 -16.02 13.24 -8.58
CA THR A 83 -15.59 12.22 -9.54
C THR A 83 -15.46 12.83 -10.94
N LEU A 84 -14.27 12.68 -11.53
CA LEU A 84 -13.93 13.13 -12.88
C LEU A 84 -14.26 12.06 -13.92
N TRP A 85 -13.90 10.80 -13.64
CA TRP A 85 -14.21 9.64 -14.47
C TRP A 85 -14.11 8.35 -13.64
N LYS A 86 -14.60 7.24 -14.20
CA LYS A 86 -14.57 5.91 -13.57
C LYS A 86 -14.12 4.82 -14.53
N TYR A 87 -13.45 3.82 -13.97
CA TYR A 87 -13.29 2.48 -14.54
C TYR A 87 -14.31 1.55 -13.86
N THR A 88 -14.95 0.66 -14.63
CA THR A 88 -15.85 -0.37 -14.09
C THR A 88 -15.34 -1.74 -14.50
N CYS A 89 -15.20 -2.64 -13.52
CA CYS A 89 -14.82 -4.01 -13.77
C CYS A 89 -15.85 -4.71 -14.67
N PRO A 90 -15.40 -5.55 -15.62
CA PRO A 90 -16.30 -6.29 -16.46
C PRO A 90 -17.05 -7.37 -15.66
N SER A 91 -18.22 -7.77 -16.14
CA SER A 91 -18.89 -8.99 -15.71
C SER A 91 -18.45 -10.18 -16.55
N ILE A 92 -18.38 -11.36 -15.94
CA ILE A 92 -18.02 -12.62 -16.59
C ILE A 92 -18.99 -13.71 -16.17
N ILE A 93 -19.07 -14.78 -16.97
CA ILE A 93 -19.65 -16.05 -16.50
C ILE A 93 -18.62 -16.72 -15.61
N TRP A 94 -19.00 -16.99 -14.36
CA TRP A 94 -18.12 -17.56 -13.37
C TRP A 94 -17.84 -19.04 -13.65
N ASP A 95 -16.57 -19.39 -13.67
CA ASP A 95 -16.05 -20.74 -13.87
C ASP A 95 -15.03 -21.13 -12.78
N GLY A 96 -14.81 -20.25 -11.79
CA GLY A 96 -13.95 -20.49 -10.64
C GLY A 96 -14.56 -21.45 -9.61
N ASP A 97 -13.76 -21.83 -8.62
CA ASP A 97 -14.15 -22.76 -7.56
C ASP A 97 -14.11 -22.05 -6.21
N GLU A 98 -15.22 -21.40 -5.86
CA GLU A 98 -15.38 -20.72 -4.57
C GLU A 98 -16.77 -20.98 -3.99
N SER A 99 -16.86 -21.06 -2.66
CA SER A 99 -18.10 -21.45 -1.98
C SER A 99 -19.24 -20.43 -2.11
N GLN A 100 -18.90 -19.15 -2.35
CA GLN A 100 -19.84 -18.03 -2.33
C GLN A 100 -20.49 -17.74 -3.68
N VAL A 101 -19.97 -18.30 -4.79
CA VAL A 101 -20.44 -18.03 -6.14
C VAL A 101 -20.56 -19.33 -6.92
N LYS A 102 -21.71 -19.57 -7.55
CA LYS A 102 -21.92 -20.79 -8.32
C LYS A 102 -21.33 -20.68 -9.72
N LYS A 103 -20.72 -21.77 -10.20
CA LYS A 103 -20.30 -21.87 -11.61
C LYS A 103 -21.50 -21.65 -12.53
N GLY A 104 -21.32 -20.83 -13.56
CA GLY A 104 -22.35 -20.41 -14.52
C GLY A 104 -23.03 -19.08 -14.20
N GLU A 105 -22.86 -18.52 -12.99
CA GLU A 105 -23.46 -17.23 -12.64
C GLU A 105 -22.71 -16.07 -13.29
N THR A 106 -23.44 -14.99 -13.63
CA THR A 106 -22.80 -13.75 -14.07
C THR A 106 -22.32 -12.98 -12.85
N VAL A 107 -21.00 -12.80 -12.74
CA VAL A 107 -20.38 -12.04 -11.64
C VAL A 107 -19.54 -10.89 -12.17
N ARG A 108 -19.54 -9.79 -11.42
CA ARG A 108 -18.63 -8.68 -11.65
C ARG A 108 -17.28 -8.99 -11.03
N LEU A 109 -16.20 -8.80 -11.79
CA LEU A 109 -14.84 -8.90 -11.25
C LEU A 109 -14.60 -7.80 -10.22
N GLU A 110 -13.60 -7.99 -9.37
CA GLU A 110 -13.27 -7.04 -8.31
C GLU A 110 -11.95 -6.32 -8.55
N ASN A 111 -11.86 -5.05 -8.14
CA ASN A 111 -10.64 -4.25 -8.26
C ASN A 111 -10.10 -3.79 -6.90
N PRO A 112 -8.93 -4.30 -6.48
CA PRO A 112 -8.23 -3.82 -5.30
C PRO A 112 -7.10 -2.81 -5.63
N VAL A 113 -6.91 -2.43 -6.90
CA VAL A 113 -5.73 -1.68 -7.38
C VAL A 113 -6.11 -0.32 -7.97
N ALA A 114 -5.39 0.71 -7.55
CA ALA A 114 -5.42 2.04 -8.13
C ALA A 114 -4.02 2.64 -8.05
N GLN A 115 -3.37 2.78 -9.21
CA GLN A 115 -2.05 3.42 -9.32
C GLN A 115 -2.05 4.41 -10.50
N ILE A 116 -1.44 5.57 -10.32
CA ILE A 116 -1.21 6.53 -11.39
C ILE A 116 0.16 6.24 -11.99
N LEU A 117 0.21 5.97 -13.29
CA LEU A 117 1.45 5.59 -14.00
C LEU A 117 2.13 6.77 -14.70
N GLY A 118 1.46 7.92 -14.78
CA GLY A 118 1.89 9.07 -15.58
C GLY A 118 1.34 9.04 -17.01
N ASP A 119 1.49 10.14 -17.74
CA ASP A 119 1.09 10.26 -19.16
C ASP A 119 -0.36 9.83 -19.46
N GLY A 120 -1.29 10.12 -18.55
CA GLY A 120 -2.71 9.74 -18.68
C GLY A 120 -2.98 8.24 -18.56
N LYS A 121 -2.01 7.45 -18.05
CA LYS A 121 -2.15 6.01 -17.81
C LYS A 121 -2.36 5.70 -16.33
N PHE A 122 -3.15 4.67 -16.09
CA PHE A 122 -3.53 4.19 -14.75
C PHE A 122 -3.43 2.68 -14.70
N LEU A 123 -3.18 2.13 -13.53
CA LEU A 123 -3.21 0.69 -13.28
C LEU A 123 -4.44 0.33 -12.46
N VAL A 124 -5.16 -0.69 -12.91
CA VAL A 124 -6.27 -1.33 -12.19
C VAL A 124 -6.08 -2.85 -12.21
N GLY A 125 -6.79 -3.55 -11.34
CA GLY A 125 -6.76 -5.00 -11.22
C GLY A 125 -8.15 -5.60 -11.41
N ASN A 126 -8.20 -6.82 -11.91
CA ASN A 126 -9.41 -7.62 -12.04
C ASN A 126 -9.18 -8.99 -11.39
N GLU A 127 -9.57 -9.10 -10.11
CA GLU A 127 -9.67 -10.38 -9.40
C GLU A 127 -10.71 -11.28 -10.05
N GLY A 128 -10.48 -12.60 -10.01
CA GLY A 128 -11.26 -13.60 -10.74
C GLY A 128 -10.71 -13.86 -12.14
N LYS A 129 -9.84 -12.97 -12.66
CA LYS A 129 -9.03 -13.22 -13.86
C LYS A 129 -7.53 -13.18 -13.60
N SER A 130 -7.09 -12.77 -12.42
CA SER A 130 -5.68 -12.59 -12.08
C SER A 130 -4.95 -11.60 -12.99
N VAL A 131 -5.57 -10.46 -13.32
CA VAL A 131 -5.01 -9.53 -14.32
C VAL A 131 -4.85 -8.13 -13.77
N LEU A 132 -3.69 -7.53 -14.02
CA LEU A 132 -3.48 -6.09 -13.99
C LEU A 132 -3.67 -5.50 -15.39
N LEU A 133 -4.33 -4.35 -15.45
CA LEU A 133 -4.58 -3.61 -16.69
C LEU A 133 -3.97 -2.21 -16.58
N GLU A 134 -3.18 -1.82 -17.59
CA GLU A 134 -2.94 -0.41 -17.84
C GLU A 134 -4.09 0.14 -18.68
N ILE A 135 -4.70 1.22 -18.22
CA ILE A 135 -5.83 1.88 -18.87
C ILE A 135 -5.56 3.37 -19.06
N ASP A 136 -6.29 4.00 -19.99
CA ASP A 136 -6.43 5.45 -20.05
C ASP A 136 -7.68 5.95 -19.28
N ASP A 137 -7.90 7.26 -19.27
CA ASP A 137 -9.05 7.91 -18.62
C ASP A 137 -10.41 7.64 -19.32
N LYS A 138 -10.38 6.98 -20.48
CA LYS A 138 -11.57 6.48 -21.20
C LYS A 138 -11.79 4.99 -20.98
N SER A 139 -11.03 4.37 -20.06
CA SER A 139 -11.05 2.94 -19.77
C SER A 139 -10.64 2.05 -20.95
N ASN A 140 -9.92 2.59 -21.95
CA ASN A 140 -9.31 1.74 -22.97
C ASN A 140 -8.19 0.93 -22.36
N ILE A 141 -8.17 -0.38 -22.62
CA ILE A 141 -7.11 -1.27 -22.15
C ILE A 141 -5.90 -1.08 -23.06
N LEU A 142 -4.81 -0.58 -22.49
CA LEU A 142 -3.53 -0.35 -23.18
C LEU A 142 -2.59 -1.55 -23.04
N LYS A 143 -2.68 -2.26 -21.90
CA LYS A 143 -1.89 -3.45 -21.59
C LYS A 143 -2.61 -4.33 -20.59
N ALA A 144 -2.39 -5.63 -20.69
CA ALA A 144 -2.84 -6.61 -19.71
C ALA A 144 -1.69 -7.53 -19.31
N ILE A 145 -1.50 -7.74 -18.01
CA ILE A 145 -0.53 -8.67 -17.44
C ILE A 145 -1.28 -9.63 -16.56
N LYS A 146 -1.15 -10.93 -16.85
CA LYS A 146 -1.83 -11.99 -16.12
C LYS A 146 -0.85 -12.70 -15.19
N SER A 147 -1.25 -12.92 -13.95
CA SER A 147 -0.49 -13.73 -12.99
C SER A 147 -0.85 -15.21 -12.99
N GLU A 148 0.04 -16.02 -12.43
CA GLU A 148 -0.07 -17.46 -12.25
C GLU A 148 -0.97 -17.91 -11.08
N SER A 149 -1.96 -17.11 -10.66
CA SER A 149 -2.76 -17.47 -9.47
C SER A 149 -3.26 -18.91 -9.52
N LEU A 150 -2.96 -19.64 -8.45
CA LEU A 150 -3.26 -21.06 -8.28
C LEU A 150 -4.72 -21.27 -7.85
N LYS A 151 -5.40 -20.21 -7.39
CA LYS A 151 -6.80 -20.24 -6.98
C LYS A 151 -7.57 -19.14 -7.69
N LYS A 152 -8.61 -19.56 -8.41
CA LYS A 152 -9.56 -18.65 -9.05
C LYS A 152 -10.70 -18.33 -8.09
N VAL A 153 -10.54 -17.24 -7.35
CA VAL A 153 -11.53 -16.68 -6.44
C VAL A 153 -11.93 -15.28 -6.92
N LYS A 154 -13.18 -14.89 -6.72
CA LYS A 154 -13.69 -13.56 -7.08
C LYS A 154 -13.14 -12.49 -6.14
N HIS A 155 -12.99 -12.84 -4.88
CA HIS A 155 -12.50 -11.97 -3.82
C HIS A 155 -11.25 -12.56 -3.16
N GLY A 156 -10.15 -11.83 -3.13
CA GLY A 156 -8.95 -12.28 -2.40
C GLY A 156 -7.96 -13.07 -3.22
N GLU A 157 -7.96 -12.90 -4.53
CA GLU A 157 -6.91 -13.39 -5.42
C GLU A 157 -5.60 -12.61 -5.17
N PHE A 158 -5.66 -11.28 -5.17
CA PHE A 158 -4.58 -10.35 -4.83
C PHE A 158 -5.11 -9.05 -4.21
N ARG A 159 -4.24 -8.24 -3.62
CA ARG A 159 -4.64 -6.92 -3.08
C ARG A 159 -3.82 -5.82 -3.72
N LEU A 160 -2.75 -5.39 -3.08
CA LEU A 160 -1.98 -4.21 -3.44
C LEU A 160 -0.95 -4.51 -4.54
N ALA A 161 -1.40 -5.19 -5.61
CA ALA A 161 -0.59 -5.43 -6.79
C ALA A 161 -0.26 -4.10 -7.48
N SER A 162 0.94 -4.00 -8.06
CA SER A 162 1.45 -2.72 -8.57
C SER A 162 2.41 -2.88 -9.74
N LYS A 163 2.63 -1.79 -10.46
CA LYS A 163 3.75 -1.63 -11.38
C LYS A 163 4.90 -0.97 -10.64
N THR A 164 6.08 -1.57 -10.68
CA THR A 164 7.29 -1.05 -10.03
C THR A 164 7.90 0.10 -10.84
N ARG A 165 8.85 0.84 -10.25
CA ARG A 165 9.64 1.86 -10.95
C ARG A 165 10.46 1.29 -12.12
N ALA A 166 10.83 0.00 -12.06
CA ALA A 166 11.54 -0.68 -13.13
C ALA A 166 10.61 -1.11 -14.29
N GLY A 167 9.30 -0.85 -14.18
CA GLY A 167 8.32 -1.22 -15.20
C GLY A 167 7.89 -2.69 -15.17
N THR A 168 8.26 -3.43 -14.12
CA THR A 168 7.79 -4.79 -13.82
C THR A 168 6.47 -4.75 -13.05
N TYR A 169 5.76 -5.86 -12.98
CA TYR A 169 4.45 -5.97 -12.31
C TYR A 169 4.55 -6.95 -11.16
N LEU A 170 4.29 -6.47 -9.94
CA LEU A 170 4.39 -7.24 -8.72
C LEU A 170 2.98 -7.65 -8.24
N PHE A 171 2.79 -8.94 -8.04
CA PHE A 171 1.53 -9.55 -7.61
C PHE A 171 1.71 -10.24 -6.25
N PRO A 172 1.25 -9.61 -5.15
CA PRO A 172 1.03 -10.30 -3.88
C PRO A 172 -0.27 -11.12 -3.98
N LEU A 173 -0.15 -12.42 -4.27
CA LEU A 173 -1.27 -13.33 -4.47
C LEU A 173 -1.73 -13.91 -3.12
N LEU A 174 -2.79 -13.31 -2.58
CA LEU A 174 -3.30 -13.60 -1.24
C LEU A 174 -3.77 -15.05 -1.10
N SER A 175 -4.67 -15.50 -1.98
CA SER A 175 -5.22 -16.86 -1.91
C SER A 175 -4.23 -17.97 -2.33
N SER A 176 -3.22 -17.60 -3.13
CA SER A 176 -2.22 -18.54 -3.63
C SER A 176 -0.99 -18.66 -2.73
N ASN A 177 -0.82 -17.80 -1.72
CA ASN A 177 0.39 -17.71 -0.91
C ASN A 177 1.66 -17.49 -1.75
N LEU A 178 1.53 -16.74 -2.85
CA LEU A 178 2.62 -16.48 -3.77
C LEU A 178 2.91 -14.98 -3.86
N LEU A 179 4.18 -14.64 -4.01
CA LEU A 179 4.63 -13.34 -4.45
C LEU A 179 5.32 -13.51 -5.81
N THR A 180 4.72 -12.93 -6.85
CA THR A 180 5.18 -13.12 -8.23
C THR A 180 5.48 -11.79 -8.88
N GLU A 181 6.45 -11.77 -9.79
CA GLU A 181 6.77 -10.58 -10.57
C GLU A 181 6.91 -10.92 -12.05
N TYR A 182 6.44 -10.02 -12.91
CA TYR A 182 6.48 -10.14 -14.36
C TYR A 182 7.19 -8.95 -14.99
N ASP A 183 7.92 -9.19 -16.07
CA ASP A 183 8.49 -8.12 -16.87
C ASP A 183 7.43 -7.32 -17.65
N SER A 184 7.86 -6.34 -18.44
CA SER A 184 6.97 -5.48 -19.22
C SER A 184 6.14 -6.22 -20.28
N ASN A 185 6.52 -7.46 -20.63
CA ASN A 185 5.88 -8.30 -21.64
C ASN A 185 5.00 -9.40 -21.01
N GLY A 186 4.94 -9.45 -19.67
CA GLY A 186 4.18 -10.47 -18.94
C GLY A 186 4.94 -11.79 -18.77
N LYS A 187 6.25 -11.83 -19.02
CA LYS A 187 7.06 -13.00 -18.67
C LYS A 187 7.32 -12.98 -17.17
N GLN A 188 7.01 -14.08 -16.49
CA GLN A 188 7.34 -14.25 -15.08
C GLN A 188 8.87 -14.25 -14.89
N ILE A 189 9.35 -13.37 -14.01
CA ILE A 189 10.77 -13.22 -13.67
C ILE A 189 11.07 -13.56 -12.21
N LEU A 190 10.03 -13.70 -11.38
CA LEU A 190 10.15 -14.09 -9.99
C LEU A 190 8.89 -14.84 -9.54
N ARG A 191 9.09 -15.84 -8.68
CA ARG A 191 8.05 -16.56 -7.95
C ARG A 191 8.59 -16.98 -6.59
N ILE A 192 7.89 -16.57 -5.54
CA ILE A 192 8.23 -16.90 -4.16
C ILE A 192 6.98 -17.50 -3.51
N ASP A 193 7.13 -18.67 -2.89
CA ASP A 193 6.13 -19.22 -1.98
C ASP A 193 6.34 -18.62 -0.59
N THR A 194 5.36 -17.85 -0.12
CA THR A 194 5.44 -17.15 1.18
C THR A 194 4.85 -17.97 2.32
N GLY A 195 4.32 -19.16 2.04
CA GLY A 195 3.68 -20.07 3.00
C GLY A 195 2.30 -19.60 3.51
N THR A 196 2.06 -18.29 3.52
CA THR A 196 0.77 -17.66 3.86
C THR A 196 0.51 -16.46 2.96
N GLY A 197 -0.74 -15.98 2.92
CA GLY A 197 -1.16 -14.97 1.96
C GLY A 197 -0.41 -13.64 2.09
N VAL A 198 -0.03 -13.08 0.95
CA VAL A 198 0.61 -11.77 0.82
C VAL A 198 -0.44 -10.73 0.46
N VAL A 199 -0.42 -9.57 1.12
CA VAL A 199 -1.37 -8.48 0.87
C VAL A 199 -0.71 -7.35 0.08
N GLY A 200 0.47 -6.91 0.50
CA GLY A 200 1.21 -5.82 -0.13
C GLY A 200 2.68 -6.12 -0.27
N ALA A 201 3.31 -5.54 -1.30
CA ALA A 201 4.73 -5.71 -1.55
C ALA A 201 5.31 -4.49 -2.28
N LEU A 202 6.59 -4.21 -2.00
CA LEU A 202 7.36 -3.09 -2.53
C LEU A 202 8.75 -3.58 -2.94
N ARG A 203 9.08 -3.41 -4.23
CA ARG A 203 10.45 -3.58 -4.73
C ARG A 203 11.34 -2.49 -4.13
N LEU A 204 12.40 -2.90 -3.43
CA LEU A 204 13.42 -2.03 -2.87
C LEU A 204 14.50 -1.71 -3.91
N ASP A 205 15.26 -0.64 -3.69
CA ASP A 205 16.31 -0.18 -4.61
C ASP A 205 17.48 -1.16 -4.74
N ASP A 206 17.75 -1.97 -3.70
CA ASP A 206 18.73 -3.06 -3.72
C ASP A 206 18.24 -4.30 -4.49
N GLY A 207 17.00 -4.29 -4.98
CA GLY A 207 16.37 -5.38 -5.69
C GLY A 207 15.68 -6.41 -4.81
N ASN A 208 15.74 -6.30 -3.48
CA ASN A 208 14.93 -7.12 -2.58
C ASN A 208 13.45 -6.68 -2.61
N ILE A 209 12.58 -7.45 -1.96
CA ILE A 209 11.16 -7.12 -1.82
C ILE A 209 10.78 -7.05 -0.36
N LEU A 210 10.33 -5.88 0.07
CA LEU A 210 9.61 -5.73 1.33
C LEU A 210 8.16 -6.14 1.09
N ALA A 211 7.63 -7.07 1.89
CA ALA A 211 6.26 -7.55 1.75
C ALA A 211 5.58 -7.71 3.11
N ALA A 212 4.26 -7.59 3.10
CA ALA A 212 3.41 -7.83 4.26
C ALA A 212 2.20 -8.69 3.91
N GLY A 213 1.68 -9.37 4.93
CA GLY A 213 0.48 -10.18 4.84
C GLY A 213 0.21 -10.91 6.15
N PHE A 214 -0.37 -12.11 6.05
CA PHE A 214 -0.70 -12.94 7.21
C PHE A 214 0.54 -13.39 8.00
N PHE A 215 1.71 -13.45 7.36
CA PHE A 215 2.97 -13.80 8.01
C PHE A 215 3.57 -12.66 8.86
N GLY A 216 3.07 -11.43 8.78
CA GLY A 216 3.72 -10.24 9.33
C GLY A 216 4.39 -9.43 8.22
N VAL A 217 5.62 -8.98 8.46
CA VAL A 217 6.43 -8.21 7.50
C VAL A 217 7.73 -8.96 7.23
N ALA A 218 8.18 -9.01 5.98
CA ALA A 218 9.40 -9.70 5.61
C ALA A 218 10.10 -9.03 4.43
N ILE A 219 11.42 -9.25 4.33
CA ILE A 219 12.21 -8.93 3.16
C ILE A 219 12.64 -10.24 2.50
N PHE A 220 12.34 -10.36 1.21
CA PHE A 220 12.77 -11.47 0.38
C PHE A 220 13.86 -11.02 -0.59
N ASN A 221 14.91 -11.82 -0.75
CA ASN A 221 15.91 -11.61 -1.80
C ASN A 221 15.43 -12.15 -3.16
N ARG A 222 16.29 -12.06 -4.18
CA ARG A 222 15.94 -12.48 -5.56
C ARG A 222 15.85 -14.00 -5.71
N GLU A 223 16.50 -14.73 -4.81
CA GLU A 223 16.47 -16.18 -4.69
C GLU A 223 15.18 -16.66 -4.00
N GLY A 224 14.39 -15.74 -3.44
CA GLY A 224 13.15 -16.03 -2.72
C GLY A 224 13.35 -16.36 -1.23
N GLU A 225 14.55 -16.17 -0.71
CA GLU A 225 14.87 -16.40 0.68
C GLU A 225 14.42 -15.23 1.55
N LYS A 226 13.91 -15.55 2.74
CA LYS A 226 13.54 -14.55 3.74
C LYS A 226 14.79 -14.08 4.50
N VAL A 227 15.34 -12.94 4.10
CA VAL A 227 16.59 -12.39 4.66
C VAL A 227 16.37 -11.51 5.88
N TRP A 228 15.13 -11.07 6.12
CA TRP A 228 14.69 -10.39 7.33
C TRP A 228 13.19 -10.58 7.51
N ASP A 229 12.71 -10.61 8.75
CA ASP A 229 11.28 -10.75 9.05
C ASP A 229 10.90 -10.18 10.42
N PHE A 230 9.62 -9.86 10.60
CA PHE A 230 9.00 -9.63 11.89
C PHE A 230 7.60 -10.22 11.84
N SER A 231 7.40 -11.33 12.54
CA SER A 231 6.20 -12.15 12.36
C SER A 231 4.95 -11.48 12.92
N SER A 232 3.78 -11.83 12.39
CA SER A 232 2.49 -11.32 12.89
C SER A 232 2.30 -11.57 14.40
N LYS A 233 2.78 -12.72 14.93
CA LYS A 233 2.75 -13.03 16.37
C LYS A 233 3.66 -12.13 17.19
N GLU A 234 4.87 -11.85 16.71
CA GLU A 234 5.79 -10.97 17.42
C GLU A 234 5.30 -9.51 17.38
N ILE A 235 4.74 -9.07 16.25
CA ILE A 235 4.10 -7.76 16.11
C ILE A 235 2.92 -7.66 17.08
N GLN A 236 2.01 -8.63 17.06
CA GLN A 236 0.85 -8.70 17.96
C GLN A 236 1.27 -8.58 19.43
N LYS A 237 2.31 -9.31 19.84
CA LYS A 237 2.89 -9.22 21.19
C LYS A 237 3.47 -7.83 21.47
N ALA A 238 4.18 -7.23 20.52
CA ALA A 238 4.80 -5.91 20.69
C ALA A 238 3.78 -4.76 20.78
N ILE A 239 2.59 -4.92 20.20
CA ILE A 239 1.48 -3.96 20.34
C ILE A 239 0.51 -4.30 21.47
N GLU A 240 0.76 -5.40 22.21
CA GLU A 240 -0.07 -5.88 23.31
C GLU A 240 -1.54 -6.14 22.91
N SER A 241 -1.76 -6.62 21.68
CA SER A 241 -3.10 -6.93 21.19
C SER A 241 -3.46 -8.41 21.38
N ALA A 242 -4.70 -8.68 21.78
CA ALA A 242 -5.27 -10.02 21.78
C ALA A 242 -5.87 -10.42 20.41
N SER A 243 -6.06 -9.45 19.52
CA SER A 243 -6.67 -9.66 18.20
C SER A 243 -5.63 -10.09 17.18
N GLU A 244 -6.01 -10.99 16.28
CA GLU A 244 -5.18 -11.27 15.10
C GLU A 244 -4.99 -9.99 14.28
N ILE A 245 -3.79 -9.85 13.71
CA ILE A 245 -3.40 -8.69 12.93
C ILE A 245 -2.99 -9.14 11.53
N ILE A 246 -3.52 -8.46 10.52
CA ILE A 246 -3.09 -8.59 9.14
C ILE A 246 -2.36 -7.30 8.77
N LEU A 247 -1.11 -7.43 8.30
CA LEU A 247 -0.33 -6.31 7.81
C LEU A 247 -0.61 -6.15 6.32
N CYS A 248 -0.92 -4.94 5.88
CA CYS A 248 -1.36 -4.67 4.52
C CYS A 248 -0.27 -4.04 3.66
N ASP A 249 -0.30 -2.73 3.48
CA ASP A 249 0.68 -2.03 2.66
C ASP A 249 1.97 -1.81 3.44
N VAL A 250 3.08 -1.69 2.71
CA VAL A 250 4.42 -1.46 3.24
C VAL A 250 5.09 -0.30 2.53
N LYS A 251 5.83 0.51 3.29
CA LYS A 251 6.69 1.58 2.78
C LYS A 251 8.02 1.57 3.53
N ILE A 252 9.08 1.99 2.85
CA ILE A 252 10.36 2.27 3.48
C ILE A 252 10.46 3.78 3.77
N LEU A 253 10.92 4.11 4.97
CA LEU A 253 11.13 5.49 5.41
C LEU A 253 12.59 5.92 5.15
N PRO A 254 12.89 7.24 5.08
CA PRO A 254 14.25 7.73 4.88
C PRO A 254 15.26 7.27 5.94
N ASN A 255 14.79 7.02 7.18
CA ASN A 255 15.60 6.47 8.27
C ASN A 255 15.84 4.94 8.14
N GLY A 256 15.31 4.30 7.10
CA GLY A 256 15.41 2.87 6.86
C GLY A 256 14.42 2.00 7.65
N ASN A 257 13.50 2.60 8.41
CA ASN A 257 12.41 1.88 9.05
C ASN A 257 11.30 1.54 8.04
N TYR A 258 10.42 0.61 8.42
CA TYR A 258 9.30 0.18 7.62
C TYR A 258 8.00 0.71 8.21
N LEU A 259 7.14 1.26 7.36
CA LEU A 259 5.81 1.74 7.73
C LEU A 259 4.77 0.78 7.16
N CYS A 260 3.84 0.32 8.00
CA CYS A 260 2.82 -0.64 7.60
C CYS A 260 1.43 -0.22 8.07
N THR A 261 0.42 -0.41 7.23
CA THR A 261 -0.99 -0.36 7.66
C THR A 261 -1.42 -1.66 8.29
N THR A 262 -2.38 -1.59 9.20
CA THR A 262 -2.97 -2.76 9.85
C THR A 262 -4.44 -2.89 9.46
N TYR A 263 -4.82 -4.12 9.10
CA TYR A 263 -6.21 -4.47 8.86
C TYR A 263 -6.77 -5.17 10.08
N ALA A 264 -7.16 -4.35 11.05
CA ALA A 264 -7.69 -4.80 12.32
C ALA A 264 -8.81 -3.88 12.81
N GLY A 265 -9.58 -4.35 13.80
CA GLY A 265 -10.59 -3.56 14.48
C GLY A 265 -10.01 -2.62 15.54
N GLU A 266 -10.86 -2.16 16.44
CA GLU A 266 -10.49 -1.24 17.51
C GLU A 266 -9.38 -1.81 18.41
N ASN A 267 -8.57 -0.92 19.01
CA ASN A 267 -7.45 -1.24 19.91
C ASN A 267 -6.22 -1.89 19.23
N VAL A 268 -6.12 -1.81 17.91
CA VAL A 268 -4.91 -2.12 17.14
C VAL A 268 -4.46 -0.85 16.42
N PRO A 269 -3.16 -0.48 16.46
CA PRO A 269 -2.72 0.73 15.78
C PRO A 269 -2.94 0.68 14.28
N ASP A 270 -3.55 1.72 13.70
CA ASP A 270 -3.89 1.78 12.27
C ASP A 270 -2.66 1.73 11.36
N ILE A 271 -1.59 2.40 11.79
CA ILE A 271 -0.28 2.39 11.13
C ILE A 271 0.82 2.18 12.17
N ILE A 272 1.79 1.33 11.86
CA ILE A 272 2.96 1.08 12.70
C ILE A 272 4.27 1.37 11.96
N GLU A 273 5.22 1.99 12.66
CA GLU A 273 6.60 2.13 12.21
C GLU A 273 7.47 1.08 12.91
N ILE A 274 8.17 0.28 12.11
CA ILE A 274 8.96 -0.88 12.50
C ILE A 274 10.44 -0.60 12.23
N SER A 275 11.30 -0.74 13.24
CA SER A 275 12.74 -0.66 13.05
C SER A 275 13.35 -1.97 12.53
N LYS A 276 14.57 -1.89 11.98
CA LYS A 276 15.34 -3.06 11.54
C LYS A 276 15.63 -4.05 12.69
N ASP A 277 15.64 -3.56 13.93
CA ASP A 277 15.80 -4.37 15.15
C ASP A 277 14.49 -5.01 15.63
N LYS A 278 13.46 -5.06 14.77
CA LYS A 278 12.15 -5.67 15.04
C LYS A 278 11.43 -5.03 16.23
N LYS A 279 11.42 -3.69 16.30
CA LYS A 279 10.68 -2.91 17.32
C LYS A 279 9.63 -2.02 16.68
N ILE A 280 8.48 -1.92 17.34
CA ILE A 280 7.48 -0.89 17.03
C ILE A 280 7.95 0.42 17.66
N VAL A 281 8.47 1.33 16.85
CA VAL A 281 9.04 2.61 17.32
C VAL A 281 8.04 3.75 17.29
N LYS A 282 6.98 3.63 16.49
CA LYS A 282 5.88 4.59 16.44
C LYS A 282 4.57 3.90 16.06
N LYS A 283 3.47 4.42 16.62
CA LYS A 283 2.09 4.03 16.35
C LYS A 283 1.35 5.28 15.90
N PHE A 284 0.49 5.14 14.90
CA PHE A 284 -0.40 6.21 14.45
C PHE A 284 -1.82 5.66 14.46
N ASP A 285 -2.69 6.38 15.14
CA ASP A 285 -4.09 6.02 15.37
C ASP A 285 -4.99 7.15 14.86
N PHE A 286 -6.06 6.77 14.17
CA PHE A 286 -7.07 7.69 13.65
C PHE A 286 -8.43 7.28 14.20
N PRO A 287 -8.95 7.94 15.26
CA PRO A 287 -10.08 7.43 16.07
C PRO A 287 -11.36 7.03 15.33
N GLU A 288 -11.60 7.53 14.12
CA GLU A 288 -12.79 7.23 13.32
C GLU A 288 -12.61 6.04 12.36
N TYR A 289 -11.38 5.52 12.25
CA TYR A 289 -10.94 4.57 11.24
C TYR A 289 -10.42 3.28 11.88
N THR A 290 -10.58 2.21 11.11
CA THR A 290 -10.02 0.88 11.37
C THR A 290 -9.89 0.19 10.01
N HIS A 291 -9.29 -1.00 9.98
CA HIS A 291 -9.20 -1.81 8.77
C HIS A 291 -8.53 -1.04 7.61
N LEU A 292 -7.36 -0.45 7.88
CA LEU A 292 -6.58 0.27 6.87
C LEU A 292 -5.94 -0.73 5.89
N SER A 293 -5.97 -0.39 4.60
CA SER A 293 -5.40 -1.21 3.53
C SER A 293 -4.26 -0.48 2.82
N GLY A 294 -4.53 0.33 1.80
CA GLY A 294 -3.50 1.05 1.05
C GLY A 294 -2.85 2.17 1.86
N LEU A 295 -1.58 2.46 1.57
CA LEU A 295 -0.79 3.52 2.20
C LEU A 295 0.05 4.26 1.17
N LYS A 296 0.19 5.57 1.33
CA LYS A 296 1.18 6.39 0.62
C LYS A 296 1.70 7.48 1.53
N ILE A 297 3.00 7.73 1.45
CA ILE A 297 3.61 8.93 2.04
C ILE A 297 3.59 10.00 0.96
N LEU A 298 2.96 11.14 1.26
CA LEU A 298 2.92 12.26 0.32
C LEU A 298 4.28 12.95 0.24
N THR A 299 4.58 13.48 -0.95
CA THR A 299 5.69 14.44 -1.09
C THR A 299 5.31 15.79 -0.49
N ASP A 300 6.31 16.63 -0.23
CA ASP A 300 6.08 18.00 0.27
C ASP A 300 5.14 18.78 -0.65
N ASN A 301 5.36 18.71 -1.98
CA ASN A 301 4.49 19.36 -2.96
C ASN A 301 3.02 18.89 -2.87
N GLN A 302 2.81 17.58 -2.73
CA GLN A 302 1.46 17.03 -2.58
C GLN A 302 0.82 17.48 -1.27
N ALA A 303 1.56 17.40 -0.16
CA ALA A 303 1.07 17.80 1.15
C ALA A 303 0.75 19.29 1.21
N GLU A 304 1.59 20.14 0.62
CA GLU A 304 1.34 21.58 0.51
C GLU A 304 0.10 21.89 -0.32
N TYR A 305 -0.08 21.23 -1.48
CA TYR A 305 -1.26 21.44 -2.31
C TYR A 305 -2.55 21.14 -1.54
N ILE A 306 -2.59 19.97 -0.88
CA ILE A 306 -3.75 19.52 -0.12
C ILE A 306 -4.05 20.45 1.07
N LYS A 307 -3.02 20.98 1.74
CA LYS A 307 -3.21 21.93 2.85
C LYS A 307 -3.67 23.30 2.36
N LYS A 308 -3.11 23.80 1.26
CA LYS A 308 -3.44 25.12 0.69
C LYS A 308 -4.89 25.18 0.20
N SER A 309 -5.45 24.10 -0.34
CA SER A 309 -6.83 24.07 -0.82
C SER A 309 -7.90 23.95 0.29
N ARG A 310 -7.47 23.99 1.55
CA ARG A 310 -8.32 23.84 2.75
C ARG A 310 -8.30 25.03 3.69
N ASN A 311 -7.44 26.02 3.41
CA ASN A 311 -7.45 27.35 4.01
C ASN A 311 -8.20 28.33 3.10
#